data_AF-A0AAD9L3F9-F1
#
_entry.id   AF-A0AAD9L3F9-F1
#
_cell.length_a   1.000
_cell.length_b   1.000
_cell.length_c   1.000
_cell.angle_alpha   90.00
_cell.angle_beta   90.00
_cell.angle_gamma   90.00
#
_symmetry.space_group_name_H-M   'P 1'
#
loop_
_entity.id
_entity.type
_entity.pdbx_description
1 polymer ?
#
loop_
_entity_poly.entity_id
_entity_poly.type
_entity_poly.pdbx_seq_one_letter_code
_entity_poly.pdbx_strand_id
1 'polypeptide(L)'
;MHVGVSCSWCPLIALLQDLSLKHPRQHTTPICSKIFPDIPWKVQQIQDAGNYILQALRFLQMKDDDYVFHSGHEVVKLLDRVLGCLNQGRSSLAVPKRRSLEELIKNPSLNAFQPPLPKDTVVSFYIQAQKLVVAVYHLNLNSPQKREVTAKYQLDVSVPWLNDILVMFSVALHLCQQLHDKMTLFLQYTKDVKIQLPNLACNNNGDVKETKMESDLDSESTHSEVFFT
;
A
#
# COMPACT_ATOMS: atom_id res chain seq x y z
N MET A 1 17.55 8.95 -5.13
CA MET A 1 16.76 9.29 -6.32
C MET A 1 15.27 9.14 -5.99
N HIS A 2 14.58 10.26 -5.79
CA HIS A 2 13.13 10.28 -5.56
C HIS A 2 12.40 10.04 -6.87
N VAL A 3 11.91 8.81 -7.07
CA VAL A 3 10.86 8.55 -8.05
C VAL A 3 9.56 8.95 -7.38
N GLY A 4 9.31 10.25 -7.30
CA GLY A 4 7.98 10.76 -7.03
C GLY A 4 7.12 10.34 -8.21
N VAL A 5 6.25 9.34 -8.01
CA VAL A 5 5.21 8.99 -8.99
C VAL A 5 4.27 10.19 -9.05
N SER A 6 4.63 11.19 -9.86
CA SER A 6 3.78 12.31 -10.19
C SER A 6 2.57 11.71 -10.89
N CYS A 7 1.46 11.57 -10.13
CA CYS A 7 0.18 11.05 -10.59
C CYS A 7 -0.52 12.04 -11.54
N SER A 8 0.23 12.70 -12.43
CA SER A 8 -0.28 13.60 -13.46
C SER A 8 -1.04 12.85 -14.56
N TRP A 9 -0.84 11.53 -14.67
CA TRP A 9 -1.51 10.63 -15.62
C TRP A 9 -2.48 9.65 -14.96
N CYS A 10 -3.08 10.03 -13.83
CA CYS A 10 -4.05 9.17 -13.17
C CYS A 10 -5.42 9.33 -13.84
N PRO A 11 -6.04 8.28 -14.44
CA PRO A 11 -7.36 8.36 -15.06
C PRO A 11 -8.47 8.80 -14.09
N LEU A 12 -8.22 8.72 -12.78
CA LEU A 12 -9.06 9.30 -11.72
C LEU A 12 -9.29 10.81 -11.93
N ILE A 13 -8.29 11.54 -12.43
CA ILE A 13 -8.38 13.00 -12.56
C ILE A 13 -9.47 13.37 -13.57
N ALA A 14 -9.52 12.70 -14.72
CA ALA A 14 -10.58 12.90 -15.71
C ALA A 14 -11.96 12.60 -15.12
N LEU A 15 -12.08 11.51 -14.35
CA LEU A 15 -13.34 11.13 -13.72
C LEU A 15 -13.80 12.14 -12.65
N LEU A 16 -12.87 12.77 -11.93
CA LEU A 16 -13.15 13.80 -10.93
C LEU A 16 -13.52 15.15 -11.55
N GLN A 17 -13.04 15.47 -12.76
CA GLN A 17 -13.34 16.72 -13.47
C GLN A 17 -14.81 16.84 -13.88
N ASP A 18 -15.48 15.71 -14.14
CA ASP A 18 -16.90 15.69 -14.51
C ASP A 18 -17.85 15.74 -13.30
N LEU A 19 -17.34 15.59 -12.08
CA LEU A 19 -18.17 15.62 -10.87
C LEU A 19 -18.71 17.02 -10.60
N SER A 20 -20.03 17.08 -10.51
CA SER A 20 -20.80 18.31 -10.29
C SER A 20 -21.68 18.14 -9.05
N LEU A 21 -21.32 18.82 -7.95
CA LEU A 21 -22.08 18.78 -6.71
C LEU A 21 -23.12 19.89 -6.68
N LYS A 22 -24.40 19.51 -6.79
CA LYS A 22 -25.54 20.44 -6.72
C LYS A 22 -26.00 20.59 -5.28
N HIS A 23 -25.99 21.82 -4.78
CA HIS A 23 -26.45 22.14 -3.43
C HIS A 23 -27.88 22.72 -3.49
N PRO A 24 -28.91 22.01 -2.99
CA PRO A 24 -30.24 22.57 -2.90
C PRO A 24 -30.26 23.63 -1.79
N ARG A 25 -30.59 24.87 -2.14
CA ARG A 25 -30.92 25.93 -1.18
C ARG A 25 -32.40 26.21 -1.30
N GLN A 26 -33.10 26.32 -0.16
CA GLN A 26 -34.56 26.45 -0.11
C GLN A 26 -35.12 27.66 -0.88
N HIS A 27 -34.30 28.67 -1.19
CA HIS A 27 -34.72 29.90 -1.88
C HIS A 27 -33.73 30.41 -2.95
N THR A 28 -32.73 29.64 -3.38
CA THR A 28 -31.74 30.09 -4.40
C THR A 28 -31.43 28.99 -5.41
N THR A 29 -31.01 29.40 -6.61
CA THR A 29 -30.55 28.49 -7.67
C THR A 29 -29.50 27.53 -7.12
N PRO A 30 -29.56 26.22 -7.45
CA PRO A 30 -28.62 25.25 -6.95
C PRO A 30 -27.20 25.60 -7.39
N ILE A 31 -26.29 25.73 -6.43
CA ILE A 31 -24.87 25.99 -6.71
C ILE A 31 -24.22 24.66 -7.09
N CYS A 32 -23.56 24.66 -8.25
CA CYS A 32 -22.79 23.54 -8.76
C CYS A 32 -21.30 23.76 -8.49
N SER A 33 -20.70 22.98 -7.59
CA SER A 33 -19.25 22.98 -7.37
C SER A 33 -18.57 21.89 -8.20
N LYS A 34 -17.45 22.23 -8.86
CA LYS A 34 -16.62 21.31 -9.64
C LYS A 34 -15.18 21.30 -9.11
N ILE A 35 -14.46 20.20 -9.32
CA ILE A 35 -13.04 20.08 -8.96
C ILE A 35 -12.21 20.71 -10.07
N PHE A 36 -11.33 21.66 -9.72
CA PHE A 36 -10.52 22.37 -10.71
C PHE A 36 -9.30 21.54 -11.17
N PRO A 37 -9.00 21.46 -12.48
CA PRO A 37 -7.93 20.60 -13.03
C PRO A 37 -6.53 20.90 -12.49
N ASP A 38 -6.25 22.17 -12.21
CA ASP A 38 -4.90 22.64 -11.86
C ASP A 38 -4.47 22.27 -10.43
N ILE A 39 -5.41 21.76 -9.63
CA ILE A 39 -5.14 21.24 -8.28
C ILE A 39 -5.30 19.71 -8.33
N PRO A 40 -4.22 18.94 -8.54
CA PRO A 40 -4.31 17.50 -8.62
C PRO A 40 -4.79 16.92 -7.29
N TRP A 41 -6.00 16.38 -7.26
CA TRP A 41 -6.52 15.66 -6.10
C TRP A 41 -5.79 14.32 -5.98
N LYS A 42 -4.95 14.17 -4.95
CA LYS A 42 -4.19 12.94 -4.72
C LYS A 42 -5.01 11.92 -3.93
N VAL A 43 -5.26 10.76 -4.55
CA VAL A 43 -5.83 9.61 -3.86
C VAL A 43 -4.68 8.82 -3.22
N GLN A 44 -4.45 9.04 -1.92
CA GLN A 44 -3.34 8.42 -1.18
C GLN A 44 -3.30 6.89 -1.34
N GLN A 45 -4.45 6.23 -1.44
CA GLN A 45 -4.53 4.77 -1.61
C GLN A 45 -3.83 4.28 -2.88
N ILE A 46 -3.95 5.01 -3.98
CA ILE A 46 -3.30 4.65 -5.26
C ILE A 46 -1.79 4.84 -5.15
N GLN A 47 -1.35 5.92 -4.50
CA GLN A 47 0.07 6.18 -4.26
C GLN A 47 0.67 5.12 -3.34
N ASP A 48 0.00 4.80 -2.23
CA ASP A 48 0.41 3.75 -1.30
C ASP A 48 0.56 2.40 -2.04
N ALA A 49 -0.43 2.01 -2.84
CA ALA A 49 -0.38 0.79 -3.64
C ALA A 49 0.81 0.77 -4.62
N GLY A 50 1.03 1.87 -5.34
CA GLY A 50 2.16 2.01 -6.26
C GLY A 50 3.51 1.92 -5.55
N ASN A 51 3.63 2.51 -4.36
CA ASN A 51 4.84 2.43 -3.55
C ASN A 51 5.14 0.98 -3.12
N TYR A 52 4.13 0.23 -2.70
CA TYR A 52 4.29 -1.18 -2.34
C TYR A 52 4.66 -2.06 -3.54
N ILE A 53 4.11 -1.81 -4.73
CA ILE A 53 4.50 -2.51 -5.96
C ILE A 53 5.98 -2.23 -6.27
N LEU A 54 6.38 -0.96 -6.23
CA LEU A 54 7.77 -0.58 -6.49
C LEU A 54 8.73 -1.21 -5.48
N GLN A 55 8.33 -1.31 -4.21
CA GLN A 55 9.13 -1.98 -3.18
C GLN A 55 9.25 -3.48 -3.44
N ALA A 56 8.16 -4.16 -3.81
CA ALA A 56 8.20 -5.58 -4.19
C ALA A 56 9.12 -5.82 -5.39
N LEU A 57 9.02 -4.96 -6.41
CA LEU A 57 9.86 -5.02 -7.60
C LEU A 57 11.35 -4.83 -7.26
N ARG A 58 11.67 -3.88 -6.37
CA ARG A 58 13.05 -3.69 -5.89
C ARG A 58 13.60 -4.96 -5.23
N PHE A 59 12.83 -5.64 -4.38
CA PHE A 59 13.29 -6.88 -3.78
C PHE A 59 13.60 -7.97 -4.81
N LEU A 60 12.81 -8.04 -5.88
CA LEU A 60 13.04 -8.99 -6.97
C LEU A 60 14.23 -8.60 -7.86
N GLN A 61 14.45 -7.31 -8.09
CA GLN A 61 15.51 -6.78 -8.95
C GLN A 61 16.85 -6.57 -8.24
N MET A 62 16.91 -6.71 -6.91
CA MET A 62 18.17 -6.60 -6.16
C MET A 62 19.14 -7.77 -6.42
N LYS A 63 18.70 -8.81 -7.12
CA LYS A 63 19.50 -9.97 -7.49
C LYS A 63 19.68 -9.97 -9.00
N ASP A 64 20.93 -10.07 -9.45
CA ASP A 64 21.25 -10.21 -10.87
C ASP A 64 20.72 -11.55 -11.41
N ASP A 65 20.53 -11.65 -12.73
CA ASP A 65 19.99 -12.86 -13.38
C ASP A 65 20.85 -14.11 -13.10
N ASP A 66 22.16 -13.93 -12.87
CA ASP A 66 23.11 -15.00 -12.56
C ASP A 66 23.22 -15.31 -11.05
N TYR A 67 22.37 -14.69 -10.22
CA TYR A 67 22.41 -14.90 -8.77
C TYR A 67 21.95 -16.30 -8.38
N VAL A 68 22.86 -17.07 -7.78
CA VAL A 68 22.54 -18.37 -7.19
C VAL A 68 22.22 -18.19 -5.70
N PHE A 69 21.00 -18.56 -5.31
CA PHE A 69 20.60 -18.54 -3.89
C PHE A 69 21.42 -19.57 -3.08
N HIS A 70 21.91 -19.15 -1.92
CA HIS A 70 22.77 -19.96 -1.07
C HIS A 70 21.98 -21.00 -0.27
N SER A 71 20.69 -20.73 -0.03
CA SER A 71 19.81 -21.65 0.71
C SER A 71 18.33 -21.43 0.38
N GLY A 72 17.51 -22.47 0.56
CA GLY A 72 16.06 -22.31 0.45
C GLY A 72 15.47 -21.33 1.47
N HIS A 73 16.10 -21.16 2.64
CA HIS A 73 15.66 -20.17 3.62
C HIS A 73 15.86 -18.72 3.12
N GLU A 74 16.88 -18.50 2.28
CA GLU A 74 17.09 -17.20 1.64
C GLU A 74 15.93 -16.88 0.68
N VAL A 75 15.53 -17.86 -0.13
CA VAL A 75 14.39 -17.74 -1.05
C VAL A 75 13.10 -17.48 -0.28
N VAL A 76 12.82 -18.24 0.78
CA VAL A 76 11.63 -18.04 1.62
C VAL A 76 11.60 -16.61 2.20
N LYS A 77 12.72 -16.13 2.76
CA LYS A 77 12.80 -14.74 3.29
C LYS A 77 12.57 -13.67 2.22
N LEU A 78 13.02 -13.90 0.99
CA LEU A 78 12.72 -12.98 -0.12
C LEU A 78 11.22 -13.00 -0.45
N LEU A 79 10.62 -14.19 -0.54
CA LEU A 79 9.19 -14.34 -0.84
C LEU A 79 8.31 -13.73 0.27
N ASP A 80 8.69 -13.85 1.55
CA ASP A 80 7.98 -13.20 2.66
C ASP A 80 7.92 -11.68 2.50
N ARG A 81 9.03 -11.06 2.10
CA ARG A 81 9.09 -9.61 1.86
C ARG A 81 8.21 -9.20 0.69
N VAL A 82 8.24 -9.96 -0.40
CA VAL A 82 7.43 -9.71 -1.60
C VAL A 82 5.94 -9.89 -1.28
N LEU A 83 5.55 -10.99 -0.64
CA LEU A 83 4.19 -11.25 -0.18
C LEU A 83 3.66 -10.15 0.74
N GLY A 84 4.51 -9.69 1.69
CA GLY A 84 4.19 -8.58 2.57
C GLY A 84 3.84 -7.32 1.79
N CYS A 85 4.69 -6.91 0.84
CA CYS A 85 4.45 -5.74 0.00
C CYS A 85 3.18 -5.88 -0.84
N LEU A 86 2.99 -7.03 -1.51
CA LEU A 86 1.82 -7.27 -2.36
C LEU A 86 0.51 -7.24 -1.55
N ASN A 87 0.50 -7.81 -0.34
CA ASN A 87 -0.68 -7.78 0.54
C ASN A 87 -1.00 -6.37 1.03
N GLN A 88 0.00 -5.58 1.40
CA GLN A 88 -0.21 -4.18 1.80
C GLN A 88 -0.70 -3.32 0.63
N GLY A 89 -0.12 -3.52 -0.56
CA GLY A 89 -0.55 -2.87 -1.80
C GLY A 89 -2.01 -3.15 -2.11
N ARG A 90 -2.40 -4.43 -2.15
CA ARG A 90 -3.80 -4.84 -2.34
C ARG A 90 -4.74 -4.27 -1.27
N SER A 91 -4.35 -4.35 0.00
CA SER A 91 -5.19 -3.89 1.12
C SER A 91 -5.44 -2.39 1.10
N SER A 92 -4.44 -1.60 0.67
CA SER A 92 -4.58 -0.14 0.53
C SER A 92 -5.69 0.28 -0.45
N LEU A 93 -5.99 -0.57 -1.45
CA LEU A 93 -7.05 -0.36 -2.43
C LEU A 93 -8.37 -1.04 -2.02
N ALA A 94 -8.30 -2.25 -1.47
CA ALA A 94 -9.48 -3.03 -1.13
C ALA A 94 -10.25 -2.48 0.07
N VAL A 95 -9.53 -2.00 1.10
CA VAL A 95 -10.12 -1.58 2.38
C VAL A 95 -9.91 -0.08 2.60
N PRO A 96 -10.99 0.74 2.61
CA PRO A 96 -10.86 2.15 2.92
C PRO A 96 -10.37 2.37 4.37
N LYS A 97 -9.37 3.24 4.54
CA LYS A 97 -8.96 3.70 5.87
C LYS A 97 -10.10 4.56 6.47
N ARG A 98 -10.53 4.25 7.70
CA ARG A 98 -11.47 5.11 8.43
C ARG A 98 -10.80 6.46 8.69
N ARG A 99 -11.51 7.55 8.39
CA ARG A 99 -11.10 8.92 8.73
C ARG A 99 -12.10 9.54 9.68
N SER A 100 -11.60 10.29 10.66
CA SER A 100 -12.43 11.08 11.56
C SER A 100 -13.07 12.26 10.83
N LEU A 101 -14.19 12.78 11.34
CA LEU A 101 -14.83 13.96 10.77
C LEU A 101 -13.90 15.19 10.77
N GLU A 102 -13.06 15.32 11.81
CA GLU A 102 -12.08 16.40 11.92
C GLU A 102 -11.00 16.35 10.83
N GLU A 103 -10.49 15.15 10.53
CA GLU A 103 -9.55 14.95 9.42
C GLU A 103 -10.15 15.31 8.08
N LEU A 104 -11.44 14.97 7.87
CA LEU A 104 -12.14 15.29 6.64
C LEU A 104 -12.29 16.80 6.45
N ILE A 105 -12.65 17.52 7.52
CA ILE A 105 -12.80 18.98 7.50
C ILE A 105 -11.48 19.69 7.25
N LYS A 106 -10.39 19.21 7.85
CA LYS A 106 -9.04 19.81 7.72
C LYS A 106 -8.34 19.43 6.42
N ASN A 107 -8.95 18.60 5.57
CA ASN A 107 -8.33 18.12 4.35
C ASN A 107 -8.13 19.27 3.34
N PRO A 108 -6.88 19.61 2.95
CA PRO A 108 -6.59 20.67 1.99
C PRO A 108 -7.26 20.48 0.62
N SER A 109 -7.57 19.22 0.29
CA SER A 109 -8.19 18.88 -0.99
C SER A 109 -9.56 19.54 -1.17
N LEU A 110 -10.29 19.86 -0.09
CA LEU A 110 -11.56 20.60 -0.16
C LEU A 110 -11.40 21.98 -0.83
N ASN A 111 -10.19 22.55 -0.88
CA ASN A 111 -9.92 23.81 -1.57
C ASN A 111 -9.90 23.67 -3.09
N ALA A 112 -9.91 22.44 -3.63
CA ALA A 112 -9.95 22.19 -5.07
C ALA A 112 -11.33 22.44 -5.70
N PHE A 113 -12.37 22.64 -4.89
CA PHE A 113 -13.72 22.92 -5.38
C PHE A 113 -13.91 24.40 -5.72
N GLN A 114 -14.42 24.66 -6.93
CA GLN A 114 -14.86 25.98 -7.35
C GLN A 114 -16.32 25.95 -7.85
N PRO A 115 -17.20 26.84 -7.35
CA PRO A 115 -17.00 27.70 -6.17
C PRO A 115 -16.77 26.86 -4.89
N PRO A 116 -16.14 27.44 -3.84
CA PRO A 116 -15.86 26.75 -2.59
C PRO A 116 -17.11 26.11 -2.00
N LEU A 117 -16.94 24.94 -1.39
CA LEU A 117 -18.03 24.22 -0.76
C LEU A 117 -18.62 25.03 0.41
N PRO A 118 -19.93 24.93 0.66
CA PRO A 118 -20.56 25.47 1.87
C PRO A 118 -19.89 24.96 3.16
N LYS A 119 -19.84 25.79 4.22
CA LYS A 119 -19.17 25.45 5.49
C LYS A 119 -19.80 24.27 6.24
N ASP A 120 -21.06 23.97 5.94
CA ASP A 120 -21.85 22.85 6.43
C ASP A 120 -21.74 21.61 5.53
N THR A 121 -20.89 21.61 4.49
CA THR A 121 -20.72 20.50 3.57
C THR A 121 -19.27 20.04 3.53
N VAL A 122 -19.05 18.74 3.72
CA VAL A 122 -17.72 18.11 3.63
C VAL A 122 -17.77 16.98 2.62
N VAL A 123 -16.78 16.90 1.75
CA VAL A 123 -16.69 15.86 0.71
C VAL A 123 -15.46 14.99 0.94
N SER A 124 -15.64 13.69 0.85
CA SER A 124 -14.58 12.70 0.95
C SER A 124 -14.57 11.82 -0.29
N PHE A 125 -13.37 11.48 -0.74
CA PHE A 125 -13.13 10.53 -1.81
C PHE A 125 -12.28 9.40 -1.27
N TYR A 126 -12.70 8.18 -1.50
CA TYR A 126 -11.92 7.01 -1.16
C TYR A 126 -12.17 5.87 -2.15
N ILE A 127 -11.19 5.00 -2.26
CA ILE A 127 -11.27 3.80 -3.06
C ILE A 127 -11.75 2.65 -2.19
N GLN A 128 -12.69 1.88 -2.70
CA GLN A 128 -13.16 0.63 -2.11
C GLN A 128 -13.13 -0.45 -3.17
N ALA A 129 -12.07 -1.27 -3.17
CA ALA A 129 -11.78 -2.22 -4.22
C ALA A 129 -11.76 -1.54 -5.60
N GLN A 130 -12.63 -1.94 -6.52
CA GLN A 130 -12.71 -1.40 -7.89
C GLN A 130 -13.61 -0.15 -8.02
N LYS A 131 -13.96 0.50 -6.92
CA LYS A 131 -14.90 1.62 -6.90
C LYS A 131 -14.26 2.87 -6.33
N LEU A 132 -14.46 4.00 -7.00
CA LEU A 132 -14.30 5.32 -6.39
C LEU A 132 -15.60 5.67 -5.69
N VAL A 133 -15.52 5.92 -4.39
CA VAL A 133 -16.65 6.36 -3.58
C VAL A 133 -16.50 7.84 -3.25
N VAL A 134 -17.54 8.59 -3.56
CA VAL A 134 -17.73 9.99 -3.17
C VAL A 134 -18.72 10.02 -2.02
N ALA A 135 -18.31 10.55 -0.87
CA ALA A 135 -19.16 10.71 0.30
C ALA A 135 -19.32 12.19 0.63
N VAL A 136 -20.55 12.67 0.68
CA VAL A 136 -20.91 14.05 1.04
C VAL A 136 -21.58 14.03 2.41
N TYR A 137 -21.05 14.82 3.33
CA TYR A 137 -21.52 14.95 4.70
C TYR A 137 -22.10 16.35 4.89
N HIS A 138 -23.35 16.43 5.33
CA HIS A 138 -23.95 17.67 5.81
C HIS A 138 -23.79 17.76 7.31
N LEU A 139 -23.31 18.92 7.76
CA LEU A 139 -22.98 19.20 9.15
C LEU A 139 -24.02 20.13 9.77
N ASN A 140 -24.43 19.81 10.99
CA ASN A 140 -25.15 20.75 11.83
C ASN A 140 -24.16 21.74 12.44
N LEU A 141 -24.40 23.04 12.24
CA LEU A 141 -23.57 24.13 12.78
C LEU A 141 -24.18 24.80 14.02
N ASN A 142 -25.21 24.21 14.64
CA ASN A 142 -25.92 24.78 15.79
C ASN A 142 -25.03 25.01 17.03
N SER A 143 -23.86 24.37 17.14
CA SER A 143 -22.88 24.63 18.21
C SER A 143 -21.45 24.70 17.65
N PRO A 144 -20.65 25.74 17.99
CA PRO A 144 -19.29 25.88 17.49
C PRO A 144 -18.34 24.77 17.95
N GLN A 145 -18.66 24.08 19.06
CA GLN A 145 -17.82 23.02 19.62
C GLN A 145 -18.21 21.61 19.15
N LYS A 146 -19.41 21.41 18.58
CA LYS A 146 -19.91 20.09 18.22
C LYS A 146 -20.51 20.10 16.81
N ARG A 147 -19.69 19.69 15.84
CA ARG A 147 -20.14 19.45 14.47
C ARG A 147 -20.69 18.03 14.40
N GLU A 148 -22.00 17.91 14.24
CA GLU A 148 -22.67 16.62 14.08
C GLU A 148 -23.06 16.40 12.62
N VAL A 149 -22.95 15.17 12.14
CA VAL A 149 -23.37 14.82 10.78
C VAL A 149 -24.89 14.69 10.77
N THR A 150 -25.58 15.59 10.06
CA THR A 150 -27.04 15.57 9.90
C THR A 150 -27.48 14.62 8.79
N ALA A 151 -26.73 14.59 7.69
CA ALA A 151 -27.01 13.71 6.57
C ALA A 151 -25.72 13.26 5.90
N LYS A 152 -25.74 12.06 5.31
CA LYS A 152 -24.66 11.49 4.53
C LYS A 152 -25.21 10.97 3.20
N TYR A 153 -24.66 11.46 2.10
CA TYR A 153 -24.95 10.97 0.75
C TYR A 153 -23.71 10.29 0.20
N GLN A 154 -23.87 9.16 -0.50
CA GLN A 154 -22.76 8.45 -1.12
C GLN A 154 -23.09 8.09 -2.56
N LEU A 155 -22.09 8.25 -3.42
CA LEU A 155 -22.09 7.82 -4.81
C LEU A 155 -20.86 6.95 -5.04
N ASP A 156 -21.04 5.82 -5.70
CA ASP A 156 -19.93 4.98 -6.16
C ASP A 156 -19.88 4.90 -7.68
N VAL A 157 -18.67 4.97 -8.21
CA VAL A 157 -18.38 4.78 -9.63
C VAL A 157 -17.37 3.66 -9.78
N SER A 158 -17.64 2.75 -10.71
CA SER A 158 -16.68 1.71 -11.06
C SER A 158 -15.49 2.29 -11.80
N VAL A 159 -14.30 1.85 -11.42
CA VAL A 159 -13.01 2.21 -12.03
C VAL A 159 -12.42 0.93 -12.62
N PRO A 160 -12.71 0.59 -13.90
CA PRO A 160 -12.40 -0.73 -14.46
C PRO A 160 -10.91 -1.11 -14.39
N TRP A 161 -10.01 -0.17 -14.70
CA TRP A 161 -8.57 -0.43 -14.65
C TRP A 161 -8.09 -0.82 -13.24
N LEU A 162 -8.80 -0.39 -12.19
CA LEU A 162 -8.46 -0.73 -10.82
C LEU A 162 -8.79 -2.19 -10.49
N ASN A 163 -9.82 -2.75 -11.16
CA ASN A 163 -10.09 -4.18 -11.10
C ASN A 163 -8.92 -4.97 -11.67
N ASP A 164 -8.40 -4.58 -12.83
CA ASP A 164 -7.26 -5.26 -13.47
C ASP A 164 -6.04 -5.26 -12.53
N ILE A 165 -5.80 -4.14 -11.85
CA ILE A 165 -4.74 -4.03 -10.83
C ILE A 165 -4.96 -4.99 -9.66
N LEU A 166 -6.19 -5.08 -9.13
CA LEU A 166 -6.53 -6.00 -8.04
C LEU A 166 -6.42 -7.47 -8.46
N VAL A 167 -6.75 -7.79 -9.71
CA VAL A 167 -6.54 -9.11 -10.30
C VAL A 167 -5.05 -9.41 -10.40
N MET A 168 -4.23 -8.48 -10.90
CA MET A 168 -2.78 -8.65 -10.96
C MET A 168 -2.15 -8.85 -9.58
N PHE A 169 -2.60 -8.10 -8.56
CA PHE A 169 -2.19 -8.35 -7.17
C PHE A 169 -2.53 -9.77 -6.74
N SER A 170 -3.73 -10.25 -7.07
CA SER A 170 -4.18 -11.59 -6.67
C SER A 170 -3.38 -12.70 -7.35
N VAL A 171 -3.08 -12.54 -8.64
CA VAL A 171 -2.22 -13.48 -9.38
C VAL A 171 -0.80 -13.48 -8.82
N ALA A 172 -0.20 -12.31 -8.60
CA ALA A 172 1.15 -12.19 -8.04
C ALA A 172 1.25 -12.81 -6.64
N LEU A 173 0.26 -12.54 -5.77
CA LEU A 173 0.17 -13.17 -4.45
C LEU A 173 0.07 -14.69 -4.55
N HIS A 174 -0.77 -15.19 -5.44
CA HIS A 174 -0.97 -16.63 -5.61
C HIS A 174 0.32 -17.33 -6.08
N LEU A 175 1.01 -16.79 -7.09
CA LEU A 175 2.26 -17.34 -7.60
C LEU A 175 3.36 -17.31 -6.54
N CYS A 176 3.50 -16.19 -5.82
CA CYS A 176 4.50 -16.04 -4.78
C CYS A 176 4.23 -16.99 -3.60
N GLN A 177 2.96 -17.19 -3.22
CA GLN A 177 2.56 -18.14 -2.18
C GLN A 177 2.81 -19.58 -2.59
N GLN A 178 2.47 -19.96 -3.83
CA GLN A 178 2.74 -21.30 -4.34
C GLN A 178 4.24 -21.65 -4.29
N LEU A 179 5.11 -20.72 -4.68
CA LEU A 179 6.54 -20.92 -4.63
C LEU A 179 7.03 -21.02 -3.18
N HIS A 180 6.51 -20.15 -2.29
CA HIS A 180 6.82 -20.16 -0.87
C HIS A 180 6.47 -21.52 -0.23
N ASP A 181 5.28 -22.05 -0.51
CA ASP A 181 4.81 -23.32 0.05
C ASP A 181 5.66 -24.50 -0.43
N LYS A 182 5.98 -24.55 -1.74
CA LYS A 182 6.87 -25.58 -2.30
C LYS A 182 8.27 -25.54 -1.67
N MET A 183 8.84 -24.35 -1.50
CA MET A 183 10.15 -24.18 -0.88
C MET A 183 10.13 -24.62 0.59
N THR A 184 9.07 -24.26 1.32
CA THR A 184 8.92 -24.64 2.73
C THR A 184 8.79 -26.16 2.90
N LEU A 185 7.99 -26.82 2.05
CA LEU A 185 7.85 -28.28 2.04
C LEU A 185 9.19 -28.97 1.72
N PHE A 186 9.95 -28.47 0.74
CA PHE A 186 11.25 -29.03 0.40
C PHE A 186 12.27 -28.88 1.54
N LEU A 187 12.29 -27.73 2.22
CA LEU A 187 13.12 -27.51 3.40
C LEU A 187 12.76 -28.43 4.56
N GLN A 188 11.48 -28.76 4.74
CA GLN A 188 11.04 -29.70 5.75
C GLN A 188 11.48 -31.13 5.41
N TYR A 189 11.21 -31.58 4.18
CA TYR A 189 11.58 -32.93 3.73
C TYR A 189 13.10 -33.18 3.85
N THR A 190 13.93 -32.21 3.47
CA THR A 190 15.39 -32.33 3.58
C THR A 190 15.89 -32.36 5.03
N LYS A 191 15.17 -31.77 5.99
CA LYS A 191 15.44 -31.94 7.43
C LYS A 191 15.08 -33.34 7.88
N ASP A 192 13.89 -33.84 7.50
CA ASP A 192 13.39 -35.15 7.92
C ASP A 192 14.25 -36.29 7.38
N VAL A 193 14.73 -36.21 6.13
CA VAL A 193 15.65 -37.19 5.54
C VAL A 193 17.01 -37.20 6.25
N LYS A 194 17.54 -36.04 6.66
CA LYS A 194 18.79 -35.98 7.44
C LYS A 194 18.63 -36.60 8.83
N ILE A 195 17.45 -36.50 9.43
CA ILE A 195 17.14 -37.13 10.73
C ILE A 195 17.00 -38.65 10.58
N GLN A 196 16.49 -39.14 9.45
CA GLN A 196 16.34 -40.57 9.16
C GLN A 196 17.65 -41.26 8.74
N LEU A 197 18.69 -40.52 8.34
CA LEU A 197 20.02 -41.04 7.97
C LEU A 197 21.16 -40.45 8.82
N PRO A 198 21.26 -40.75 10.14
CA PRO A 198 22.41 -40.30 10.93
C PRO A 198 23.75 -40.96 10.55
N ASN A 199 23.72 -42.08 9.80
CA ASN A 199 24.85 -43.03 9.70
C ASN A 199 25.61 -43.04 8.37
N LEU A 200 25.52 -42.00 7.55
CA LEU A 200 26.46 -41.82 6.44
C LEU A 200 27.24 -40.52 6.64
N ALA A 201 28.03 -40.50 7.72
CA ALA A 201 29.20 -39.64 7.78
C ALA A 201 30.09 -40.00 6.59
N CYS A 202 30.19 -39.10 5.61
CA CYS A 202 31.26 -39.15 4.63
C CYS A 202 32.56 -38.96 5.40
N ASN A 203 33.30 -40.07 5.51
CA ASN A 203 34.59 -40.15 6.17
C ASN A 203 35.63 -39.41 5.31
N ASN A 204 35.75 -38.09 5.47
CA ASN A 204 36.89 -37.33 4.96
C ASN A 204 37.99 -37.35 6.02
N ASN A 205 38.73 -38.46 6.09
CA ASN A 205 40.05 -38.45 6.71
C ASN A 205 41.02 -37.73 5.77
N GLY A 206 41.27 -36.47 6.08
CA GLY A 206 42.37 -35.65 5.58
C GLY A 206 42.87 -34.80 6.74
N ASP A 207 43.69 -35.41 7.59
CA ASP A 207 44.39 -34.80 8.72
C ASP A 207 45.07 -33.46 8.37
N VAL A 208 44.97 -32.49 9.29
CA VAL A 208 46.09 -31.84 10.00
C VAL A 208 45.77 -30.38 10.38
N LYS A 209 45.68 -30.19 11.71
CA LYS A 209 46.00 -29.02 12.56
C LYS A 209 44.96 -27.92 12.76
N GLU A 210 44.25 -28.08 13.88
CA GLU A 210 43.96 -27.00 14.84
C GLU A 210 45.14 -26.02 14.97
N THR A 211 44.85 -24.74 14.77
CA THR A 211 45.56 -23.67 15.48
C THR A 211 44.50 -22.76 16.07
N LYS A 212 44.45 -22.81 17.40
CA LYS A 212 43.66 -22.00 18.30
C LYS A 212 44.09 -20.53 18.17
N MET A 213 43.17 -19.64 17.84
CA MET A 213 43.31 -18.22 18.14
C MET A 213 41.96 -17.68 18.58
N GLU A 214 41.89 -17.44 19.88
CA GLU A 214 40.82 -16.77 20.60
C GLU A 214 41.25 -15.31 20.70
N SER A 215 40.41 -14.41 20.18
CA SER A 215 40.42 -12.99 20.54
C SER A 215 39.10 -12.36 20.10
N ASP A 216 38.28 -12.07 21.10
CA ASP A 216 37.53 -10.83 21.31
C ASP A 216 37.31 -9.93 20.10
N LEU A 217 36.05 -9.54 19.86
CA LEU A 217 35.77 -8.17 19.44
C LEU A 217 34.38 -7.73 19.91
N ASP A 218 34.47 -6.62 20.61
CA ASP A 218 33.45 -5.83 21.27
C ASP A 218 32.23 -5.49 20.43
N SER A 219 31.17 -5.25 21.19
CA SER A 219 30.12 -4.30 20.93
C SER A 219 30.58 -3.02 20.22
N GLU A 220 29.91 -2.65 19.13
CA GLU A 220 29.68 -1.22 18.86
C GLU A 220 28.29 -0.98 18.29
N SER A 221 27.51 -0.28 19.10
CA SER A 221 26.26 0.39 18.75
C SER A 221 26.56 1.49 17.73
N THR A 222 25.79 1.56 16.64
CA THR A 222 25.56 2.84 15.98
C THR A 222 24.09 3.00 15.62
N HIS A 223 23.47 3.86 16.43
CA HIS A 223 22.34 4.69 16.10
C HIS A 223 22.34 5.15 14.63
N SER A 224 21.20 5.11 13.98
CA SER A 224 20.88 6.05 12.90
C SER A 224 19.38 6.34 12.94
N GLU A 225 19.08 7.46 13.59
CA GLU A 225 17.84 8.22 13.40
C GLU A 225 17.69 8.59 11.93
N VAL A 226 16.46 8.51 11.40
CA VAL A 226 16.12 9.17 10.14
C VAL A 226 14.88 10.02 10.37
N PHE A 227 15.14 11.32 10.53
CA PHE A 227 14.18 12.40 10.42
C PHE A 227 13.66 12.51 8.97
N PHE A 228 12.37 12.79 8.80
CA PHE A 228 11.78 13.21 7.52
C PHE A 228 11.21 14.63 7.66
N THR A 229 11.72 15.54 6.83
CA THR A 229 11.09 16.83 6.44
C THR A 229 10.50 16.69 5.05
#